data_AF-A0A2T0STE7-F1
#
_entry.id   AF-A0A2T0STE7-F1
#
_cell.length_a   1.000
_cell.length_b   1.000
_cell.length_c   1.000
_cell.angle_alpha   90.00
_cell.angle_beta   90.00
_cell.angle_gamma   90.00
#
_symmetry.space_group_name_H-M   'P 1'
#
loop_
_entity.id
_entity.type
_entity.pdbx_description
1 polymer ?
#
loop_
_entity_poly.entity_id
_entity_poly.type
_entity_poly.pdbx_seq_one_letter_code
_entity_poly.pdbx_strand_id
1 'polypeptide(L)'
;MSLWLLSSALPPDGELADHLHWLLDRLEPKAGVLWRLVDEGYAADWFCLAASGATEHAVELDRPLLTRLLALPGGLLLDVMGED
;
A
#
# COMPACT_ATOMS: atom_id res chain seq x y z
N MET A 1 19.57 -12.54 1.17
CA MET A 1 18.24 -11.94 1.04
C MET A 1 18.36 -10.47 1.41
N SER A 2 18.05 -9.58 0.47
CA SER A 2 18.09 -8.13 0.69
C SER A 2 16.65 -7.63 0.80
N LEU A 3 16.34 -6.92 1.88
CA LEU A 3 15.03 -6.33 2.13
C LEU A 3 15.15 -4.82 1.93
N TRP A 4 14.26 -4.25 1.11
CA TRP A 4 14.10 -2.81 0.95
C TRP A 4 12.72 -2.41 1.42
N LEU A 5 12.65 -1.42 2.31
CA LEU A 5 11.41 -0.91 2.86
C LEU A 5 11.22 0.53 2.39
N LEU A 6 10.01 0.86 1.96
CA LEU A 6 9.58 2.22 1.67
C LEU A 6 8.57 2.64 2.74
N SER A 7 8.97 3.57 3.61
CA SER A 7 8.07 4.17 4.60
C SER A 7 7.52 5.50 4.09
N SER A 8 6.24 5.77 4.37
CA SER A 8 5.68 7.10 4.18
C SER A 8 6.32 8.12 5.12
N ALA A 9 6.27 9.39 4.75
CA ALA A 9 6.64 10.52 5.62
C ALA A 9 5.41 11.12 6.34
N LEU A 10 4.27 10.43 6.26
CA LEU A 10 3.02 10.85 6.89
C LEU A 10 2.97 10.40 8.35
N PRO A 11 2.13 11.03 9.18
CA PRO A 11 1.92 10.57 10.56
C PRO A 11 1.51 9.09 10.61
N PRO A 12 2.10 8.28 11.51
CA PRO A 12 1.78 6.85 11.61
C PRO A 12 0.30 6.55 11.90
N ASP A 13 -0.37 7.47 12.57
CA ASP A 13 -1.78 7.45 12.96
C ASP A 13 -2.70 8.14 11.94
N GLY A 14 -2.16 8.55 10.79
CA GLY A 14 -2.94 9.16 9.71
C GLY A 14 -3.87 8.16 8.99
N GLU A 15 -4.83 8.71 8.25
CA GLU A 15 -5.81 7.93 7.49
C GLU A 15 -5.14 7.00 6.48
N LEU A 16 -5.61 5.75 6.40
CA LEU A 16 -5.07 4.75 5.47
C LEU A 16 -5.09 5.25 4.02
N ALA A 17 -6.14 5.97 3.63
CA ALA A 17 -6.28 6.53 2.29
C ALA A 17 -5.14 7.49 1.92
N ASP A 18 -4.69 8.33 2.85
CA ASP A 18 -3.59 9.27 2.64
C ASP A 18 -2.27 8.52 2.43
N HIS A 19 -2.02 7.50 3.23
CA HIS A 19 -0.86 6.63 3.09
C HIS A 19 -0.85 5.88 1.77
N LEU A 20 -2.01 5.36 1.34
CA LEU A 20 -2.14 4.68 0.05
C LEU A 20 -1.94 5.65 -1.12
N HIS A 21 -2.51 6.86 -1.08
CA HIS A 21 -2.23 7.89 -2.09
C HIS A 21 -0.75 8.24 -2.19
N TRP A 22 -0.11 8.47 -1.04
CA TRP A 22 1.32 8.76 -0.98
C TRP A 22 2.17 7.64 -1.59
N LEU A 23 1.80 6.37 -1.31
CA LEU A 23 2.49 5.21 -1.83
C LEU A 23 2.31 5.09 -3.35
N LEU A 24 1.07 5.23 -3.83
CA LEU A 24 0.73 5.12 -5.25
C LEU A 24 1.41 6.19 -6.08
N ASP A 25 1.52 7.44 -5.60
CA ASP A 25 2.23 8.52 -6.30
C ASP A 25 3.71 8.16 -6.59
N ARG A 26 4.30 7.25 -5.82
CA ARG A 26 5.69 6.80 -5.96
C ARG A 26 5.82 5.49 -6.74
N LEU A 27 4.84 4.59 -6.59
CA LEU A 27 4.82 3.31 -7.28
C LEU A 27 4.38 3.43 -8.73
N GLU A 28 3.33 4.19 -9.03
CA GLU A 28 2.75 4.29 -10.37
C GLU A 28 3.78 4.68 -11.46
N PRO A 29 4.66 5.66 -11.27
CA PRO A 29 5.68 6.00 -12.29
C PRO A 29 6.69 4.87 -12.55
N LYS A 30 6.80 3.91 -11.63
CA LYS A 30 7.77 2.81 -11.65
C LYS A 30 7.12 1.45 -11.85
N ALA A 31 5.79 1.39 -11.97
CA ALA A 31 5.03 0.15 -12.01
C ALA A 31 5.57 -0.80 -13.09
N GLY A 32 5.77 -0.30 -14.32
CA GLY A 32 6.28 -1.14 -15.42
C GLY A 32 7.66 -1.78 -15.17
N VAL A 33 8.52 -1.14 -14.38
CA VAL A 33 9.83 -1.71 -14.00
C VAL A 33 9.67 -2.70 -12.86
N LEU A 34 8.87 -2.35 -11.84
CA LEU A 34 8.59 -3.22 -10.70
C LEU A 34 7.99 -4.56 -11.15
N TRP A 35 6.99 -4.51 -12.04
CA TRP A 35 6.34 -5.74 -12.50
C TRP A 35 7.19 -6.56 -13.44
N ARG A 36 8.12 -5.95 -14.18
CA ARG A 36 9.15 -6.70 -14.91
C ARG A 36 10.05 -7.50 -13.97
N LEU A 37 10.44 -6.92 -12.83
CA LEU A 37 11.22 -7.66 -11.83
C LEU A 37 10.39 -8.83 -11.28
N VAL A 38 9.10 -8.63 -11.04
CA VAL A 38 8.21 -9.73 -10.63
C VAL A 38 8.18 -10.84 -11.69
N ASP A 39 8.04 -10.48 -12.97
CA ASP A 39 8.07 -11.44 -14.08
C ASP A 39 9.42 -12.18 -14.21
N GLU A 40 10.52 -11.54 -13.80
CA GLU A 40 11.87 -12.15 -13.73
C GLU A 40 12.05 -13.07 -12.52
N GLY A 41 11.02 -13.23 -11.68
CA GLY A 41 11.00 -14.15 -10.53
C GLY A 41 11.32 -13.51 -9.18
N TYR A 42 11.38 -12.17 -9.11
CA TYR A 42 11.52 -11.47 -7.83
C TYR A 42 10.17 -11.44 -7.10
N ALA A 43 10.18 -11.69 -5.79
CA ALA A 43 9.00 -11.46 -4.96
C ALA A 43 8.84 -9.96 -4.69
N ALA A 44 7.64 -9.44 -4.92
CA ALA A 44 7.26 -8.09 -4.52
C ALA A 44 5.91 -8.16 -3.82
N ASP A 45 5.95 -7.96 -2.51
CA ASP A 45 4.76 -7.79 -1.70
C ASP A 45 4.67 -6.34 -1.27
N TRP A 46 3.45 -5.82 -1.27
CA TRP A 46 3.15 -4.47 -0.80
C TRP A 46 1.92 -4.56 0.09
N PHE A 47 2.06 -3.97 1.27
CA PHE A 47 1.03 -4.00 2.29
C PHE A 47 0.94 -2.63 2.95
N CYS A 48 -0.26 -2.32 3.43
CA CYS A 48 -0.47 -1.18 4.31
C CYS A 48 -1.06 -1.66 5.63
N LEU A 49 -0.58 -1.06 6.72
CA LEU A 49 -1.07 -1.34 8.06
C LEU A 49 -2.24 -0.40 8.36
N ALA A 50 -3.32 -0.95 8.91
CA ALA A 50 -4.39 -0.21 9.53
C ALA A 50 -4.45 -0.57 11.02
N ALA A 51 -4.50 0.42 11.90
CA ALA A 51 -4.74 0.17 13.32
C ALA A 51 -6.16 -0.41 13.50
N SER A 52 -6.32 -1.37 14.40
CA SER A 52 -7.62 -2.00 14.66
C SER A 52 -8.68 -0.98 15.09
N GLY A 53 -8.30 0.05 15.86
CA GLY A 53 -9.20 1.15 16.23
C GLY A 53 -9.78 1.89 15.03
N ALA A 54 -9.01 2.05 13.95
CA ALA A 54 -9.51 2.65 12.70
C ALA A 54 -10.61 1.79 12.05
N THR A 55 -10.57 0.47 12.25
CA THR A 55 -11.61 -0.45 11.75
C THR A 55 -12.85 -0.55 12.64
N GLU A 56 -12.81 0.00 13.87
CA GLU A 56 -14.00 0.03 14.74
C GLU A 56 -15.11 0.93 14.20
N HIS A 57 -14.75 1.93 13.39
CA HIS A 57 -15.68 2.86 12.76
C HIS A 57 -15.90 2.46 11.29
N ALA A 58 -14.90 2.73 10.46
CA ALA A 58 -14.78 2.28 9.08
C ALA A 58 -13.46 2.81 8.54
N VAL A 59 -12.84 2.07 7.63
CA VAL A 59 -11.78 2.58 6.77
C VAL A 59 -12.42 2.99 5.44
N GLU A 60 -12.36 4.27 5.11
CA GLU A 60 -12.88 4.78 3.83
C GLU A 60 -11.79 4.78 2.77
N LEU A 61 -12.07 4.15 1.63
CA LEU A 61 -11.27 4.25 0.41
C LEU A 61 -12.14 4.91 -0.65
N ASP A 62 -11.74 6.09 -1.11
CA ASP A 62 -12.51 6.81 -2.11
C ASP A 62 -12.45 6.12 -3.50
N ARG A 63 -13.39 6.48 -4.38
CA ARG A 63 -13.46 5.90 -5.73
C ARG A 63 -12.20 6.14 -6.56
N PRO A 64 -11.61 7.36 -6.57
CA PRO A 64 -10.32 7.60 -7.22
C PRO A 64 -9.23 6.63 -6.75
N LEU A 65 -9.09 6.44 -5.44
CA LEU A 65 -8.09 5.56 -4.84
C LEU A 65 -8.33 4.11 -5.26
N LEU A 66 -9.56 3.60 -5.15
CA LEU A 66 -9.91 2.25 -5.59
C LEU A 66 -9.58 2.02 -7.08
N THR A 67 -9.81 3.03 -7.92
CA THR A 67 -9.50 2.96 -9.36
C THR A 67 -8.00 2.83 -9.59
N ARG A 68 -7.18 3.59 -8.85
CA ARG A 68 -5.71 3.52 -8.92
C ARG A 68 -5.19 2.17 -8.44
N LEU A 69 -5.73 1.66 -7.33
CA LEU A 69 -5.37 0.36 -6.79
C LEU A 69 -5.63 -0.78 -7.79
N LEU A 70 -6.78 -0.76 -8.47
CA LEU A 70 -7.13 -1.74 -9.50
C LEU A 70 -6.24 -1.67 -10.76
N ALA A 71 -5.57 -0.54 -10.99
CA ALA A 71 -4.68 -0.37 -12.14
C ALA A 71 -3.29 -1.00 -11.92
N LEU A 72 -2.93 -1.28 -10.66
CA LEU A 72 -1.67 -1.93 -10.35
C LEU A 72 -1.83 -3.46 -10.34
N PRO A 73 -0.94 -4.19 -11.01
CA PRO A 73 -0.82 -5.63 -10.85
C PRO A 73 -0.54 -6.03 -9.38
N GLY A 74 -0.76 -7.30 -9.06
CA GLY A 74 -0.47 -7.84 -7.74
C GLY A 74 -1.56 -7.54 -6.69
N GLY A 75 -1.64 -8.40 -5.67
CA GLY A 75 -2.56 -8.19 -4.56
C GLY A 75 -2.00 -7.15 -3.59
N LEU A 76 -2.79 -6.14 -3.26
CA LEU A 76 -2.54 -5.31 -2.08
C LEU A 76 -3.02 -6.07 -0.84
N LEU A 77 -2.14 -6.27 0.14
CA LEU A 77 -2.52 -6.77 1.45
C LEU A 77 -2.81 -5.61 2.39
N LEU A 78 -3.99 -5.60 2.99
CA LEU A 78 -4.30 -4.69 4.10
C LEU A 78 -4.19 -5.49 5.39
N ASP A 79 -3.22 -5.14 6.22
CA ASP A 79 -2.98 -5.81 7.49
C ASP A 79 -3.59 -4.98 8.61
N VAL A 80 -4.51 -5.59 9.38
CA VAL A 80 -5.18 -4.93 10.49
C VAL A 80 -4.49 -5.36 11.77
N MET A 81 -3.77 -4.43 12.38
CA MET A 81 -2.92 -4.70 13.54
C MET A 81 -3.59 -4.22 14.82
N GLY A 82 -3.47 -5.01 15.90
CA GLY A 82 -3.89 -4.60 17.23
C GLY A 82 -3.10 -3.39 17.74
N GLU A 83 -3.70 -2.63 18.65
CA GLU A 83 -3.05 -1.54 19.37
C GLU A 83 -2.23 -2.13 20.55
N ASP A 84 -1.01 -2.56 20.28
CA ASP A 84 -0.03 -2.92 21.33
C ASP A 84 0.81 -1.70 21.78
#